data_AF-G4F7V7-F1
#
_entry.id   AF-G4F7V7-F1
#
_cell.length_a   1.000
_cell.length_b   1.000
_cell.length_c   1.000
_cell.angle_alpha   90.00
_cell.angle_beta   90.00
_cell.angle_gamma   90.00
#
_symmetry.space_group_name_H-M   'P 1'
#
loop_
_entity.id
_entity.type
_entity.pdbx_description
1 polymer ?
#
loop_
_entity_poly.entity_id
_entity_poly.type
_entity_poly.pdbx_seq_one_letter_code
_entity_poly.pdbx_strand_id
1 'polypeptide(L)' 'MMQMAKCVDKEEEWRDRWIVTAMEYFHDKKVSKKALRQQTIEHSGDGVRVSLEGVSYWLPIA' A
#
# COMPACT_ATOMS: atom_id res chain seq x y z
N MET A 1 7.91 19.46 27.06
CA MET A 1 6.67 18.81 26.56
C MET A 1 7.03 18.16 25.24
N MET A 2 7.12 16.83 25.19
CA MET A 2 7.57 16.09 24.01
C MET A 2 6.40 16.04 23.02
N GLN A 3 6.54 16.70 21.86
CA GLN A 3 5.55 16.59 20.79
C GLN A 3 5.63 15.17 20.22
N MET A 4 4.65 14.35 20.56
CA MET A 4 4.42 13.09 19.85
C MET A 4 4.00 13.46 18.43
N ALA A 5 4.95 13.38 17.50
CA ALA A 5 4.66 13.52 16.08
C ALA A 5 3.57 12.50 15.73
N LYS A 6 2.51 12.97 15.07
CA LYS A 6 1.43 12.19 14.45
C LYS A 6 1.96 10.84 13.93
N CYS A 7 1.80 9.78 14.73
CA CYS A 7 2.29 8.44 14.41
C CYS A 7 1.37 7.75 13.38
N VAL A 8 0.12 8.21 13.26
CA VAL A 8 -0.91 7.64 12.38
C VAL A 8 -0.56 7.85 10.89
N ASP A 9 -0.16 9.06 10.50
CA ASP A 9 0.13 9.39 9.10
C ASP A 9 1.37 8.64 8.56
N LYS A 10 2.34 8.36 9.44
CA LYS A 10 3.55 7.59 9.07
C LYS A 10 3.27 6.10 8.90
N GLU A 11 2.25 5.58 9.58
CA GLU A 11 1.96 4.15 9.57
C GLU A 11 1.28 3.68 8.29
N GLU A 12 0.42 4.50 7.74
CA GLU A 12 -0.22 4.26 6.45
C GLU A 12 0.80 4.44 5.31
N GLU A 13 1.67 5.44 5.41
CA GLU A 13 2.67 5.73 4.37
C GLU A 13 3.71 4.61 4.22
N TRP A 14 4.14 3.97 5.32
CA TRP A 14 5.04 2.81 5.20
C TRP A 14 4.33 1.60 4.62
N ARG A 15 3.08 1.32 5.04
CA ARG A 15 2.30 0.20 4.52
C ARG A 15 2.14 0.33 3.02
N ASP A 16 1.63 1.45 2.54
CA ASP A 16 1.43 1.69 1.12
C ASP A 16 2.74 1.56 0.32
N ARG A 17 3.85 2.07 0.87
CA ARG A 17 5.16 1.93 0.24
C ARG A 17 5.65 0.47 0.13
N TRP A 18 5.36 -0.35 1.13
CA TRP A 18 5.66 -1.78 1.09
C TRP A 18 4.82 -2.52 0.05
N ILE A 19 3.55 -2.16 -0.08
CA ILE A 19 2.64 -2.71 -1.11
C ILE A 19 3.20 -2.44 -2.50
N VAL A 20 3.53 -1.18 -2.78
CA VAL A 20 4.11 -0.77 -4.07
C VAL A 20 5.42 -1.51 -4.34
N THR A 21 6.29 -1.60 -3.34
CA THR A 21 7.59 -2.30 -3.48
C THR A 21 7.40 -3.79 -3.79
N ALA A 22 6.46 -4.45 -3.12
CA ALA A 22 6.15 -5.85 -3.37
C ALA A 22 5.59 -6.06 -4.80
N MET A 23 4.71 -5.17 -5.25
CA MET A 23 4.18 -5.22 -6.62
C MET A 23 5.28 -5.06 -7.67
N GLU A 24 6.20 -4.12 -7.46
CA GLU A 24 7.33 -3.94 -8.38
C GLU A 24 8.21 -5.17 -8.44
N TYR A 25 8.45 -5.81 -7.29
CA TYR A 25 9.24 -7.02 -7.18
C TYR A 25 8.59 -8.22 -7.87
N PHE A 26 7.31 -8.51 -7.60
CA PHE A 26 6.64 -9.69 -8.14
C PHE A 26 6.38 -9.62 -9.65
N HIS A 27 6.29 -8.42 -10.21
CA HIS A 27 6.01 -8.23 -11.63
C HIS A 27 7.23 -7.82 -12.44
N ASP A 28 8.41 -7.73 -11.81
CA ASP A 28 9.67 -7.25 -12.40
C ASP A 28 9.47 -5.97 -13.25
N LYS A 29 8.59 -5.09 -12.77
CA LYS A 29 8.21 -3.86 -13.47
C LYS A 29 8.03 -2.72 -12.48
N LYS A 30 8.43 -1.52 -12.88
CA LYS A 30 8.18 -0.32 -12.07
C LYS A 30 6.72 0.09 -12.15
N VAL A 31 6.16 0.48 -11.01
CA VAL A 31 4.80 1.02 -10.96
C VAL A 31 4.85 2.51 -11.24
N SER A 32 4.11 2.97 -12.24
CA SER A 32 4.09 4.38 -12.58
C SER A 32 3.37 5.20 -11.50
N LYS A 33 3.79 6.46 -11.30
CA LYS A 33 3.08 7.39 -10.41
C LYS A 33 1.62 7.59 -10.82
N LYS A 34 1.31 7.45 -12.11
CA LYS A 34 -0.06 7.52 -12.63
C LYS A 34 -0.87 6.32 -12.15
N ALA A 35 -0.29 5.12 -12.24
CA ALA A 35 -0.92 3.90 -11.77
C ALA A 35 -1.18 3.98 -10.25
N LEU A 36 -0.20 4.44 -9.46
CA LEU A 36 -0.38 4.62 -8.01
C LEU A 36 -1.56 5.53 -7.64
N ARG A 37 -1.79 6.60 -8.42
CA ARG A 37 -2.94 7.49 -8.20
C ARG A 37 -4.29 6.84 -8.55
N GLN A 38 -4.26 5.77 -9.33
CA GLN A 38 -5.44 5.01 -9.75
C GLN A 38 -5.59 3.71 -8.95
N GLN A 39 -4.71 3.46 -7.98
CA GLN A 39 -4.82 2.29 -7.11
C GLN A 39 -6.10 2.40 -6.28
N THR A 40 -6.75 1.27 -6.07
CA THR A 40 -7.86 1.16 -5.12
C THR A 40 -7.39 0.30 -3.96
N ILE A 41 -7.50 0.82 -2.75
CA ILE A 41 -7.18 0.10 -1.52
C ILE A 41 -8.49 -0.13 -0.76
N GLU A 42 -8.78 -1.40 -0.49
CA GLU A 42 -9.91 -1.82 0.33
C GLU A 42 -9.37 -2.47 1.60
N HIS A 43 -9.77 -1.93 2.75
CA HIS A 43 -9.42 -2.48 4.05
C HIS A 43 -10.55 -3.40 4.53
N SER A 44 -10.18 -4.61 4.95
CA SER A 44 -11.04 -5.59 5.60
C SER A 44 -10.45 -5.93 6.96
N GLY A 45 -11.26 -6.45 7.88
CA GLY A 45 -10.81 -6.77 9.24
C GLY A 45 -9.70 -7.83 9.30
N ASP A 46 -9.51 -8.58 8.23
CA ASP A 46 -8.53 -9.66 8.07
C ASP A 46 -7.42 -9.33 7.06
N GLY A 47 -7.41 -8.13 6.46
CA GLY A 47 -6.39 -7.79 5.48
C GLY A 47 -6.66 -6.54 4.64
N VAL A 48 -5.76 -6.30 3.69
CA VAL A 48 -5.85 -5.22 2.71
C VAL A 48 -5.89 -5.82 1.31
N ARG A 49 -6.87 -5.41 0.51
CA ARG A 49 -6.90 -5.66 -0.92
C ARG A 49 -6.42 -4.42 -1.66
N VAL A 50 -5.48 -4.59 -2.58
CA VAL A 50 -5.00 -3.51 -3.45
C VAL A 50 -5.20 -3.90 -4.89
N SER A 51 -5.92 -3.06 -5.63
CA SER A 51 -6.19 -3.24 -7.06
C SER A 51 -5.49 -2.16 -7.86
N LEU A 52 -4.71 -2.56 -8.87
CA LEU A 52 -3.88 -1.69 -9.70
C LEU A 52 -3.75 -2.28 -11.11
N GLU A 53 -4.00 -1.48 -12.14
CA GLU A 53 -3.82 -1.89 -13.55
C GLU A 53 -4.52 -3.23 -13.90
N GLY A 54 -5.65 -3.54 -13.24
CA GLY A 54 -6.39 -4.79 -13.45
C GLY A 54 -5.84 -6.00 -12.69
N VAL A 55 -4.81 -5.84 -11.85
CA VAL A 55 -4.30 -6.87 -10.93
C VAL A 55 -4.75 -6.55 -9.52
N SER A 56 -5.19 -7.57 -8.77
CA SER A 56 -5.57 -7.43 -7.36
C SER A 56 -4.66 -8.28 -6.48
N TYR A 57 -4.16 -7.67 -5.40
CA TYR A 57 -3.31 -8.29 -4.40
C TYR A 57 -4.04 -8.32 -3.06
N TRP A 58 -3.81 -9.40 -2.31
CA TRP A 58 -4.31 -9.53 -0.95
C TRP A 58 -3.14 -9.60 0.02
N LEU A 59 -3.19 -8.77 1.05
CA LEU A 59 -2.20 -8.70 2.11
C LEU A 59 -2.89 -8.97 3.44
N PRO A 60 -2.70 -10.16 4.04
CA PRO A 60 -3.24 -10.44 5.35
C PRO A 60 -2.57 -9.52 6.37
N ILE A 61 -3.36 -8.88 7.21
CA ILE A 61 -2.85 -8.15 8.39
C ILE A 61 -2.96 -9.15 9.54
N ALA A 62 -1.82 -9.63 10.03
CA ALA A 62 -1.74 -10.53 11.18
C ALA A 62 -2.10 -9.82 12.49
#